data_AF-A0A3F3K5L2-F1
#
_entry.id   AF-A0A3F3K5L2-F1
#
_cell.length_a   1.000
_cell.length_b   1.000
_cell.length_c   1.000
_cell.angle_alpha   90.00
_cell.angle_beta   90.00
_cell.angle_gamma   90.00
#
_symmetry.space_group_name_H-M   'P 1'
#
loop_
_entity.id
_entity.type
_entity.pdbx_description
1 polymer ?
#
loop_
_entity_poly.entity_id
_entity_poly.type
_entity_poly.pdbx_seq_one_letter_code
_entity_poly.pdbx_strand_id
1 'polypeptide(L)'
;MIYRNDPYLDAQFQKAVQAAHNQDWDTFEHSSFYDARMMEDLLYVCEDFMPLEAKCRFALEHYDNHGDHSPIIRKYVRRARIIRPENWRDALPESVRDLDTFTIYRGSSSDISRAPLSLSWSLSYDVAEWFARRNNFLYQLPVHVYQATIKADKIIAYLNYRNEFEVLQYRNIKDVQEITPLRGYSSLYNAFLKSQSTPGSDSDAGDRYFNEWYQAQGK
;
A
#
# COMPACT_ATOMS: atom_id res chain seq x y z
N MET A 1 17.31 -17.77 4.58
CA MET A 1 18.70 -17.74 4.10
C MET A 1 19.16 -16.29 4.17
N ILE A 2 20.38 -15.96 4.60
CA ILE A 2 20.89 -14.58 4.50
C ILE A 2 21.42 -14.45 3.07
N TYR A 3 20.92 -13.49 2.29
CA TYR A 3 21.34 -13.33 0.89
C TYR A 3 22.87 -13.21 0.75
N ARG A 4 23.56 -12.68 1.77
CA ARG A 4 25.04 -12.59 1.83
C ARG A 4 25.78 -13.94 1.85
N ASN A 5 25.10 -15.04 2.17
CA ASN A 5 25.69 -16.37 2.13
C ASN A 5 25.62 -16.99 0.73
N ASP A 6 24.88 -16.36 -0.19
CA ASP A 6 24.81 -16.72 -1.59
C ASP A 6 25.77 -15.80 -2.38
N PRO A 7 26.83 -16.34 -3.02
CA PRO A 7 27.81 -15.53 -3.73
C PRO A 7 27.23 -14.68 -4.87
N TYR A 8 26.18 -15.17 -5.53
CA TYR A 8 25.52 -14.41 -6.59
C TYR A 8 24.76 -13.22 -6.01
N LEU A 9 23.98 -13.44 -4.95
CA LEU A 9 23.21 -12.37 -4.31
C LEU A 9 24.11 -11.34 -3.62
N ASP A 10 25.21 -11.76 -2.99
CA ASP A 10 26.19 -10.82 -2.44
C ASP A 10 26.84 -9.96 -3.54
N ALA A 11 27.16 -10.55 -4.70
CA ALA A 11 27.66 -9.79 -5.85
C ALA A 11 26.63 -8.76 -6.36
N GLN A 12 25.33 -9.12 -6.40
CA GLN A 12 24.27 -8.17 -6.75
C GLN A 12 24.16 -7.03 -5.72
N PHE A 13 24.28 -7.33 -4.43
CA PHE A 13 24.30 -6.32 -3.38
C PHE A 13 25.45 -5.32 -3.58
N GLN A 14 26.69 -5.80 -3.77
CA GLN A 14 27.84 -4.92 -4.01
C GLN A 14 27.67 -4.08 -5.29
N LYS A 15 27.11 -4.69 -6.34
CA LYS A 15 26.79 -3.98 -7.58
C LYS A 15 25.77 -2.87 -7.36
N ALA A 16 24.71 -3.12 -6.60
CA ALA A 16 23.73 -2.10 -6.24
C ALA A 16 24.35 -0.97 -5.41
N VAL A 17 25.21 -1.26 -4.42
CA VAL A 17 25.92 -0.22 -3.66
C VAL A 17 26.77 0.67 -4.58
N GLN A 18 27.53 0.07 -5.49
CA GLN A 18 28.34 0.84 -6.45
C GLN A 18 27.47 1.67 -7.41
N ALA A 19 26.35 1.11 -7.86
CA ALA A 19 25.40 1.81 -8.71
C ALA A 19 24.80 3.03 -7.98
N ALA A 20 24.45 2.90 -6.70
CA ALA A 20 23.98 4.02 -5.88
C ALA A 20 25.03 5.13 -5.75
N HIS A 21 26.31 4.79 -5.55
CA HIS A 21 27.40 5.78 -5.52
C HIS A 21 27.53 6.53 -6.86
N ASN A 22 27.33 5.82 -7.97
CA ASN A 22 27.38 6.37 -9.31
C ASN A 22 26.07 7.07 -9.72
N GLN A 23 25.04 7.04 -8.88
CA GLN A 23 23.66 7.47 -9.19
C GLN A 23 23.07 6.79 -10.43
N ASP A 24 23.49 5.55 -10.70
CA ASP A 24 22.95 4.68 -11.74
C ASP A 24 21.76 3.89 -11.18
N TRP A 25 20.58 4.51 -11.22
CA TRP A 25 19.38 3.94 -10.58
C TRP A 25 18.78 2.76 -11.35
N ASP A 26 19.00 2.69 -12.66
CA ASP A 26 18.56 1.55 -13.47
C ASP A 26 19.34 0.30 -13.06
N THR A 27 20.67 0.40 -12.96
CA THR A 27 21.49 -0.72 -12.48
C THR A 27 21.19 -1.05 -11.02
N PHE A 28 20.96 -0.04 -10.17
CA PHE A 28 20.60 -0.26 -8.77
C PHE A 28 19.34 -1.14 -8.68
N GLU A 29 18.27 -0.76 -9.39
CA GLU A 29 16.97 -1.44 -9.37
C GLU A 29 17.07 -2.89 -9.82
N HIS A 30 17.74 -3.14 -10.95
CA HIS A 30 17.95 -4.48 -11.47
C HIS A 30 18.76 -5.39 -10.53
N SER A 31 19.54 -4.80 -9.63
CA SER A 31 20.39 -5.51 -8.68
C SER A 31 19.84 -5.57 -7.26
N SER A 32 18.74 -4.87 -6.92
CA SER A 32 18.29 -4.69 -5.53
C SER A 32 17.10 -5.55 -5.08
N PHE A 33 16.26 -6.01 -6.01
CA PHE A 33 14.97 -6.65 -5.69
C PHE A 33 14.96 -8.19 -5.67
N TYR A 34 16.12 -8.82 -5.54
CA TYR A 34 16.21 -10.29 -5.45
C TYR A 34 15.75 -10.87 -4.10
N ASP A 35 15.81 -10.08 -3.03
CA ASP A 35 15.41 -10.48 -1.68
C ASP A 35 14.92 -9.25 -0.90
N ALA A 36 13.83 -9.38 -0.16
CA ALA A 36 13.26 -8.27 0.62
C ALA A 36 14.30 -7.66 1.59
N ARG A 37 15.06 -8.49 2.29
CA ARG A 37 16.08 -8.02 3.25
C ARG A 37 17.27 -7.38 2.56
N MET A 38 17.60 -7.79 1.34
CA MET A 38 18.63 -7.13 0.54
C MET A 38 18.28 -5.66 0.29
N MET A 39 17.06 -5.37 -0.17
CA MET A 39 16.61 -4.01 -0.42
C MET A 39 16.57 -3.15 0.86
N GLU A 40 16.15 -3.74 1.99
CA GLU A 40 16.21 -3.06 3.29
C GLU A 40 17.65 -2.68 3.68
N ASP A 41 18.58 -3.62 3.59
CA ASP A 41 19.99 -3.40 3.89
C ASP A 41 20.63 -2.39 2.94
N LEU A 42 20.28 -2.42 1.64
CA LEU A 42 20.76 -1.45 0.66
C LEU A 42 20.31 -0.04 1.01
N LEU A 43 19.08 0.16 1.47
CA LEU A 43 18.62 1.47 1.93
C LEU A 43 19.40 1.96 3.14
N TYR A 44 19.77 1.07 4.07
CA TYR A 44 20.60 1.45 5.22
C TYR A 44 22.02 1.82 4.79
N VAL A 45 22.65 0.97 3.96
CA VAL A 45 24.03 1.19 3.50
C VAL A 45 24.16 2.44 2.65
N CYS A 46 23.16 2.70 1.80
CA CYS A 46 23.19 3.84 0.89
C CYS A 46 22.55 5.10 1.49
N GLU A 47 22.07 5.07 2.75
CA GLU A 47 21.19 6.10 3.30
C GLU A 47 21.79 7.52 3.22
N ASP A 48 23.09 7.63 3.51
CA ASP A 48 23.81 8.90 3.66
C ASP A 48 24.07 9.61 2.34
N PHE A 49 24.12 8.87 1.23
CA PHE A 49 24.47 9.43 -0.09
C PHE A 49 23.36 9.24 -1.14
N MET A 50 22.40 8.34 -0.94
CA MET A 50 21.26 8.20 -1.83
C MET A 50 20.35 9.43 -1.71
N PRO A 51 19.95 10.06 -2.82
CA PRO A 51 18.99 11.17 -2.83
C PRO A 51 17.65 10.78 -2.20
N LEU A 52 16.93 11.77 -1.66
CA LEU A 52 15.69 11.51 -0.93
C LEU A 52 14.62 10.89 -1.83
N GLU A 53 14.53 11.36 -3.06
CA GLU A 53 13.59 10.89 -4.09
C GLU A 53 13.81 9.41 -4.37
N ALA A 54 15.07 8.98 -4.54
CA ALA A 54 15.44 7.58 -4.74
C ALA A 54 15.10 6.73 -3.51
N LYS A 55 15.43 7.20 -2.29
CA LYS A 55 15.06 6.50 -1.04
C LYS A 55 13.56 6.30 -0.91
N CYS A 56 12.77 7.33 -1.24
CA CYS A 56 11.32 7.27 -1.23
C CYS A 56 10.78 6.30 -2.29
N ARG A 57 11.33 6.32 -3.51
CA ARG A 57 10.90 5.45 -4.61
C ARG A 57 11.11 3.98 -4.28
N PHE A 58 12.34 3.60 -3.93
CA PHE A 58 12.65 2.20 -3.62
C PHE A 58 11.96 1.70 -2.35
N ALA A 59 11.76 2.56 -1.34
CA ALA A 59 10.98 2.18 -0.17
C ALA A 59 9.50 1.94 -0.49
N LEU A 60 8.92 2.74 -1.40
CA LEU A 60 7.52 2.56 -1.83
C LEU A 60 7.35 1.30 -2.68
N GLU A 61 8.30 1.02 -3.57
CA GLU A 61 8.31 -0.19 -4.38
C GLU A 61 8.50 -1.45 -3.52
N HIS A 62 9.41 -1.40 -2.54
CA HIS A 62 9.56 -2.47 -1.56
C HIS A 62 8.27 -2.66 -0.77
N TYR A 63 7.62 -1.57 -0.32
CA TYR A 63 6.36 -1.62 0.41
C TYR A 63 5.26 -2.34 -0.38
N ASP A 64 5.07 -2.00 -1.65
CA ASP A 64 4.01 -2.59 -2.50
C ASP A 64 4.19 -4.12 -2.67
N ASN A 65 5.44 -4.55 -2.75
CA ASN A 65 5.78 -5.96 -2.94
C ASN A 65 5.85 -6.77 -1.62
N HIS A 66 6.36 -6.17 -0.54
CA HIS A 66 6.77 -6.89 0.67
C HIS A 66 6.21 -6.32 1.99
N GLY A 67 5.47 -5.22 1.94
CA GLY A 67 4.90 -4.56 3.13
C GLY A 67 5.90 -3.67 3.89
N ASP A 68 5.51 -3.26 5.11
CA ASP A 68 6.20 -2.23 5.90
C ASP A 68 6.94 -2.75 7.14
N HIS A 69 7.36 -4.01 7.11
CA HIS A 69 7.95 -4.71 8.25
C HIS A 69 9.23 -4.04 8.79
N SER A 70 9.91 -3.24 7.99
CA SER A 70 11.17 -2.59 8.33
C SER A 70 11.01 -1.11 8.75
N PRO A 71 11.74 -0.64 9.78
CA PRO A 71 11.76 0.79 10.15
C PRO A 71 12.20 1.74 9.03
N ILE A 72 13.20 1.37 8.22
CA ILE A 72 13.71 2.23 7.14
C ILE A 72 12.70 2.38 6.00
N ILE A 73 12.00 1.30 5.67
CA ILE A 73 10.90 1.31 4.69
C ILE A 73 9.81 2.28 5.17
N ARG A 74 9.33 2.12 6.40
CA ARG A 74 8.35 3.04 6.98
C ARG A 74 8.84 4.48 7.00
N LYS A 75 10.11 4.73 7.32
CA LYS A 75 10.71 6.09 7.33
C LYS A 75 10.56 6.77 5.98
N TYR A 76 10.85 6.07 4.88
CA TYR A 76 10.86 6.67 3.54
C TYR A 76 9.51 6.61 2.84
N VAL A 77 8.68 5.60 3.06
CA VAL A 77 7.27 5.59 2.61
C VAL A 77 6.52 6.79 3.18
N ARG A 78 6.68 7.10 4.48
CA ARG A 78 6.07 8.29 5.11
C ARG A 78 6.45 9.62 4.45
N ARG A 79 7.56 9.65 3.72
CA ARG A 79 8.09 10.83 3.03
C ARG A 79 7.81 10.80 1.52
N ALA A 80 7.30 9.69 0.98
CA ALA A 80 7.15 9.46 -0.45
C ALA A 80 6.11 10.37 -1.13
N ARG A 81 5.35 11.17 -0.38
CA ARG A 81 4.49 12.19 -0.99
C ARG A 81 5.25 13.16 -1.90
N ILE A 82 6.54 13.40 -1.63
CA ILE A 82 7.36 14.29 -2.48
C ILE A 82 7.55 13.77 -3.91
N ILE A 83 7.47 12.45 -4.10
CA ILE A 83 7.59 11.79 -5.42
C ILE A 83 6.22 11.41 -5.98
N ARG A 84 5.12 11.79 -5.32
CA ARG A 84 3.77 11.52 -5.81
C ARG A 84 3.57 12.29 -7.12
N PRO A 85 3.22 11.63 -8.23
CA PRO A 85 3.04 12.30 -9.51
C PRO A 85 1.94 13.36 -9.42
N GLU A 86 2.06 14.45 -10.17
CA GLU A 86 1.05 15.53 -10.17
C GLU A 86 -0.32 15.01 -10.60
N ASN A 87 -0.33 14.10 -11.58
CA ASN A 87 -1.53 13.47 -12.12
C ASN A 87 -1.93 12.18 -11.37
N TRP A 88 -1.49 11.97 -10.13
CA TRP A 88 -1.81 10.75 -9.34
C TRP A 88 -3.31 10.44 -9.25
N ARG A 89 -4.17 11.46 -9.38
CA ARG A 89 -5.63 11.32 -9.39
C ARG A 89 -6.11 10.47 -10.57
N ASP A 90 -5.38 10.43 -11.70
CA ASP A 90 -5.75 9.64 -12.87
C ASP A 90 -5.82 8.13 -12.57
N ALA A 91 -5.10 7.67 -11.55
CA ALA A 91 -5.16 6.28 -11.10
C ALA A 91 -6.39 5.97 -10.22
N LEU A 92 -7.05 6.99 -9.66
CA LEU A 92 -8.23 6.78 -8.82
C LEU A 92 -9.45 6.39 -9.67
N PRO A 93 -10.40 5.61 -9.10
CA PRO A 93 -11.71 5.40 -9.71
C PRO A 93 -12.42 6.72 -9.96
N GLU A 94 -13.10 6.82 -11.11
CA GLU A 94 -13.79 8.03 -11.57
C GLU A 94 -14.72 8.64 -10.51
N SER A 95 -15.47 7.78 -9.81
CA SER A 95 -16.46 8.19 -8.79
C SER A 95 -15.90 8.98 -7.61
N VAL A 96 -14.58 8.95 -7.39
CA VAL A 96 -13.92 9.66 -6.28
C VAL A 96 -12.81 10.60 -6.74
N ARG A 97 -12.45 10.60 -8.03
CA ARG A 97 -11.25 11.28 -8.55
C ARG A 97 -11.23 12.78 -8.26
N ASP A 98 -12.39 13.43 -8.26
CA ASP A 98 -12.53 14.88 -8.06
C ASP A 98 -12.82 15.29 -6.62
N LEU A 99 -12.82 14.34 -5.68
CA LEU A 99 -13.06 14.65 -4.26
C LEU A 99 -11.83 15.30 -3.61
N ASP A 100 -12.10 16.27 -2.75
CA ASP A 100 -11.07 16.89 -1.89
C ASP A 100 -10.85 16.13 -0.59
N THR A 101 -11.82 15.32 -0.17
CA THR A 101 -11.78 14.51 1.03
C THR A 101 -12.36 13.14 0.75
N PHE A 102 -11.65 12.11 1.19
CA PHE A 102 -12.04 10.71 1.04
C PHE A 102 -12.50 10.14 2.38
N THR A 103 -13.51 9.29 2.33
CA THR A 103 -13.77 8.32 3.39
C THR A 103 -12.92 7.09 3.10
N ILE A 104 -12.18 6.63 4.09
CA ILE A 104 -11.28 5.48 4.00
C ILE A 104 -11.54 4.50 5.14
N TYR A 105 -11.17 3.25 4.91
CA TYR A 105 -11.45 2.12 5.79
C TYR A 105 -10.19 1.30 6.06
N ARG A 106 -10.09 0.66 7.22
CA ARG A 106 -8.98 -0.24 7.55
C ARG A 106 -9.46 -1.43 8.36
N GLY A 107 -9.20 -2.63 7.84
CA GLY A 107 -9.24 -3.85 8.64
C GLY A 107 -8.01 -3.90 9.54
N SER A 108 -8.20 -4.10 10.84
CA SER A 108 -7.11 -4.14 11.81
C SER A 108 -7.32 -5.17 12.90
N SER A 109 -6.20 -5.63 13.45
CA SER A 109 -6.12 -6.39 14.71
C SER A 109 -5.64 -5.55 15.88
N SER A 110 -5.30 -4.29 15.64
CA SER A 110 -4.77 -3.35 16.64
C SER A 110 -5.86 -2.39 17.10
N ASP A 111 -5.70 -1.87 18.31
CA ASP A 111 -6.57 -0.84 18.89
C ASP A 111 -6.66 0.45 18.06
N ILE A 112 -7.79 1.16 18.16
CA ILE A 112 -8.10 2.38 17.41
C ILE A 112 -7.05 3.49 17.60
N SER A 113 -6.37 3.55 18.75
CA SER A 113 -5.28 4.51 19.00
C SER A 113 -4.10 4.35 18.02
N ARG A 114 -3.96 3.19 17.39
CA ARG A 114 -2.93 2.90 16.37
C ARG A 114 -3.36 3.26 14.95
N ALA A 115 -4.65 3.51 14.72
CA ALA A 115 -5.18 3.80 13.40
C ALA A 115 -4.47 4.99 12.71
N PRO A 116 -4.20 6.14 13.38
CA PRO A 116 -3.48 7.25 12.73
C PRO A 116 -2.04 6.93 12.32
N LEU A 117 -1.41 5.91 12.93
CA LEU A 117 -0.03 5.50 12.66
C LEU A 117 0.08 4.45 11.55
N SER A 118 -1.04 3.87 11.14
CA SER A 118 -1.11 2.80 10.14
C SER A 118 -1.08 3.37 8.72
N LEU A 119 -0.18 2.85 7.88
CA LEU A 119 0.04 3.35 6.52
C LEU A 119 -1.13 3.04 5.59
N SER A 120 -1.46 1.76 5.48
CA SER A 120 -2.47 1.22 4.55
C SER A 120 -3.90 1.48 5.01
N TRP A 121 -4.70 2.08 4.13
CA TRP A 121 -6.15 2.18 4.25
C TRP A 121 -6.76 1.89 2.88
N SER A 122 -8.00 1.44 2.80
CA SER A 122 -8.71 1.23 1.54
C SER A 122 -9.78 2.30 1.35
N LEU A 123 -10.06 2.69 0.11
CA LEU A 123 -11.27 3.45 -0.20
C LEU A 123 -12.55 2.59 -0.09
N SER A 124 -12.43 1.25 -0.03
CA SER A 124 -13.54 0.30 0.04
C SER A 124 -13.71 -0.28 1.44
N TYR A 125 -14.94 -0.24 1.95
CA TYR A 125 -15.30 -0.96 3.18
C TYR A 125 -15.18 -2.47 3.01
N ASP A 126 -15.60 -3.03 1.88
CA ASP A 126 -15.59 -4.48 1.66
C ASP A 126 -14.16 -5.04 1.69
N VAL A 127 -13.21 -4.30 1.10
CA VAL A 127 -11.78 -4.65 1.16
C VAL A 127 -11.26 -4.57 2.59
N ALA A 128 -11.59 -3.53 3.34
CA ALA A 128 -11.19 -3.41 4.74
C ALA A 128 -11.76 -4.55 5.60
N GLU A 129 -13.03 -4.92 5.40
CA GLU A 129 -13.63 -6.09 6.06
C GLU A 129 -12.92 -7.39 5.67
N TRP A 130 -12.55 -7.56 4.40
CA TRP A 130 -11.82 -8.72 3.93
C TRP A 130 -10.48 -8.90 4.67
N PHE A 131 -9.73 -7.82 4.84
CA PHE A 131 -8.49 -7.83 5.64
C PHE A 131 -8.74 -8.18 7.10
N ALA A 132 -9.78 -7.62 7.73
CA ALA A 132 -10.13 -7.92 9.10
C ALA A 132 -10.46 -9.42 9.29
N ARG A 133 -11.25 -9.98 8.37
CA ARG A 133 -11.60 -11.42 8.37
C ARG A 133 -10.39 -12.31 8.10
N ARG A 134 -9.55 -11.96 7.13
CA ARG A 134 -8.32 -12.70 6.80
C ARG A 134 -7.39 -12.78 8.00
N ASN A 135 -7.19 -11.68 8.72
CA ASN A 135 -6.34 -11.65 9.91
C ASN A 135 -6.86 -12.56 11.02
N ASN A 136 -8.17 -12.58 11.24
CA ASN A 136 -8.78 -13.47 12.21
C ASN A 136 -8.71 -14.94 11.77
N PHE A 137 -8.99 -15.24 10.49
CA PHE A 137 -8.93 -16.60 9.97
C PHE A 137 -7.52 -17.20 10.03
N LEU A 138 -6.50 -16.44 9.63
CA LEU A 138 -5.12 -16.93 9.58
C LEU A 138 -4.40 -16.91 10.93
N TYR A 139 -4.73 -15.94 11.79
CA TYR A 139 -3.94 -15.64 13.00
C TYR A 139 -4.75 -15.54 14.28
N GLN A 140 -6.08 -15.76 14.24
CA GLN A 140 -6.99 -15.67 15.40
C GLN A 140 -6.93 -14.31 16.12
N LEU A 141 -6.60 -13.26 15.38
CA LEU A 141 -6.48 -11.90 15.92
C LEU A 141 -7.86 -11.24 16.08
N PRO A 142 -7.98 -10.20 16.94
CA PRO A 142 -9.16 -9.36 17.02
C PRO A 142 -9.57 -8.80 15.65
N VAL A 143 -10.88 -8.64 15.46
CA VAL A 143 -11.47 -8.13 14.22
C VAL A 143 -11.95 -6.71 14.47
N HIS A 144 -11.26 -5.74 13.88
CA HIS A 144 -11.69 -4.35 13.85
C HIS A 144 -11.80 -3.86 12.42
N VAL A 145 -12.81 -3.03 12.15
CA VAL A 145 -12.82 -2.16 10.97
C VAL A 145 -12.94 -0.73 11.43
N TYR A 146 -11.99 0.10 11.02
CA TYR A 146 -11.98 1.53 11.27
C TYR A 146 -12.42 2.28 10.02
N GLN A 147 -13.18 3.36 10.21
CA GLN A 147 -13.50 4.36 9.20
C GLN A 147 -12.84 5.68 9.61
N ALA A 148 -12.35 6.44 8.65
CA ALA A 148 -11.80 7.77 8.87
C ALA A 148 -11.99 8.65 7.63
N THR A 149 -11.71 9.94 7.77
CA THR A 149 -11.64 10.89 6.65
C THR A 149 -10.20 11.33 6.41
N ILE A 150 -9.84 11.61 5.16
CA ILE A 150 -8.53 12.16 4.78
C ILE A 150 -8.66 13.15 3.63
N LYS A 151 -7.93 14.28 3.71
CA LYS A 151 -7.83 15.21 2.58
C LYS A 151 -6.94 14.65 1.48
N ALA A 152 -7.30 14.88 0.23
CA ALA A 152 -6.56 14.39 -0.92
C ALA A 152 -5.08 14.86 -0.96
N ASP A 153 -4.80 16.07 -0.48
CA ASP A 153 -3.44 16.62 -0.40
C ASP A 153 -2.55 15.91 0.65
N LYS A 154 -3.15 15.11 1.54
CA LYS A 154 -2.43 14.34 2.57
C LYS A 154 -2.14 12.89 2.19
N ILE A 155 -2.69 12.39 1.09
CA ILE A 155 -2.38 11.06 0.59
C ILE A 155 -0.91 11.01 0.17
N ILE A 156 -0.20 9.97 0.62
CA ILE A 156 1.20 9.72 0.26
C ILE A 156 1.25 9.09 -1.14
N ALA A 157 0.49 8.02 -1.34
CA ALA A 157 0.39 7.28 -2.59
C ALA A 157 -0.97 6.56 -2.67
N TYR A 158 -1.37 6.20 -3.89
CA TYR A 158 -2.50 5.33 -4.17
C TYR A 158 -1.97 4.10 -4.90
N LEU A 159 -2.23 2.91 -4.35
CA LEU A 159 -1.76 1.61 -4.86
C LEU A 159 -2.99 0.74 -5.15
N ASN A 160 -3.16 0.28 -6.39
CA ASN A 160 -4.35 -0.48 -6.77
C ASN A 160 -4.09 -1.68 -7.68
N TYR A 161 -2.83 -2.11 -7.82
CA TYR A 161 -2.50 -3.26 -8.67
C TYR A 161 -3.25 -4.54 -8.25
N ARG A 162 -3.58 -4.68 -6.96
CA ARG A 162 -4.31 -5.83 -6.40
C ARG A 162 -5.81 -5.58 -6.20
N ASN A 163 -6.37 -4.50 -6.76
CA ASN A 163 -7.76 -4.08 -6.54
C ASN A 163 -8.11 -3.87 -5.06
N GLU A 164 -7.15 -3.39 -4.27
CA GLU A 164 -7.33 -3.11 -2.83
C GLU A 164 -7.74 -1.65 -2.57
N PHE A 165 -7.70 -0.80 -3.60
CA PHE A 165 -7.99 0.63 -3.54
C PHE A 165 -7.21 1.30 -2.41
N GLU A 166 -5.93 0.96 -2.29
CA GLU A 166 -5.10 1.30 -1.14
C GLU A 166 -4.64 2.76 -1.22
N VAL A 167 -4.88 3.48 -0.14
CA VAL A 167 -4.38 4.82 0.13
C VAL A 167 -3.35 4.75 1.24
N LEU A 168 -2.15 5.24 0.96
CA LEU A 168 -1.11 5.38 1.98
C LEU A 168 -1.22 6.74 2.67
N GLN A 169 -1.21 6.74 4.00
CA GLN A 169 -1.22 7.95 4.82
C GLN A 169 -0.31 7.83 6.04
N TYR A 170 0.02 8.95 6.67
CA TYR A 170 0.62 8.91 8.01
C TYR A 170 0.19 10.11 8.85
N ARG A 171 -0.46 9.86 10.00
CA ARG A 171 -0.92 10.86 10.99
C ARG A 171 -1.81 11.98 10.44
N ASN A 172 -2.47 11.78 9.29
CA ASN A 172 -3.27 12.82 8.65
C ASN A 172 -4.78 12.55 8.63
N ILE A 173 -5.20 11.34 9.00
CA ILE A 173 -6.62 10.98 9.09
C ILE A 173 -7.34 11.73 10.22
N LYS A 174 -8.65 11.90 10.05
CA LYS A 174 -9.56 12.55 10.99
C LYS A 174 -10.79 11.68 11.23
N ASP A 175 -11.55 12.02 12.27
CA ASP A 175 -12.85 11.42 12.57
C ASP A 175 -12.82 9.89 12.61
N VAL A 176 -11.75 9.33 13.21
CA VAL A 176 -11.55 7.89 13.26
C VAL A 176 -12.61 7.26 14.15
N GLN A 177 -13.35 6.29 13.60
CA GLN A 177 -14.40 5.57 14.29
C GLN A 177 -14.22 4.07 14.06
N GLU A 178 -14.50 3.27 15.08
CA GLU A 178 -14.69 1.84 14.90
C GLU A 178 -16.12 1.56 14.42
N ILE A 179 -16.24 0.76 13.37
CA ILE A 179 -17.53 0.41 12.74
C ILE A 179 -17.81 -1.09 12.76
N THR A 180 -17.12 -1.82 13.65
CA THR A 180 -17.45 -3.20 14.05
C THR A 180 -18.78 -3.19 14.84
N PRO A 181 -19.69 -4.18 14.70
CA PRO A 181 -19.57 -5.47 14.01
C PRO A 181 -19.47 -5.37 12.49
N LEU A 182 -18.84 -6.38 11.88
CA LEU A 182 -18.72 -6.51 10.42
C LEU A 182 -20.11 -6.55 9.76
N ARG A 183 -20.27 -5.86 8.63
CA ARG A 183 -21.55 -5.73 7.90
C ARG A 183 -21.75 -6.86 6.89
N GLY A 184 -20.69 -7.58 6.55
CA GLY A 184 -20.70 -8.51 5.43
C GLY A 184 -20.36 -7.81 4.12
N TYR A 185 -19.90 -8.60 3.15
CA TYR A 185 -19.58 -8.09 1.83
C TYR A 185 -20.82 -7.69 1.05
N SER A 186 -20.74 -6.56 0.34
CA SER A 186 -21.76 -6.15 -0.61
C SER A 186 -21.99 -7.21 -1.71
N SER A 187 -23.18 -7.21 -2.32
CA SER A 187 -23.47 -8.08 -3.46
C SER A 187 -22.53 -7.80 -4.64
N LEU A 188 -22.17 -6.52 -4.85
CA LEU A 188 -21.22 -6.06 -5.86
C LEU A 188 -19.82 -6.63 -5.60
N TYR A 189 -19.33 -6.58 -4.37
CA TYR A 189 -18.02 -7.16 -4.03
C TYR A 189 -18.02 -8.68 -4.19
N ASN A 190 -19.10 -9.36 -3.80
CA ASN A 190 -19.23 -10.81 -4.03
C ASN A 190 -19.24 -11.16 -5.53
N ALA A 191 -19.88 -10.36 -6.38
CA ALA A 191 -19.85 -10.54 -7.83
C ALA A 191 -18.43 -10.30 -8.39
N PHE A 192 -17.75 -9.25 -7.90
CA PHE A 192 -16.36 -8.96 -8.23
C PHE A 192 -15.43 -10.13 -7.87
N LEU A 193 -15.47 -10.65 -6.64
CA LEU A 193 -14.66 -11.80 -6.22
C LEU A 193 -14.89 -13.05 -7.09
N LYS A 194 -16.13 -13.29 -7.52
CA LYS A 194 -16.45 -14.38 -8.45
C LYS A 194 -15.84 -14.16 -9.83
N SER A 195 -15.87 -12.92 -10.33
CA SER A 195 -15.27 -12.58 -11.63
C SER A 195 -13.76 -12.79 -11.66
N GLN A 196 -13.06 -12.49 -10.55
CA GLN A 196 -11.62 -12.68 -10.41
C GLN A 196 -11.20 -14.17 -10.40
N SER A 197 -12.11 -15.06 -9.99
CA SER A 197 -11.88 -16.50 -9.96
C SER A 197 -11.95 -17.17 -11.35
N THR A 198 -12.27 -16.43 -12.41
CA THR A 198 -12.47 -16.97 -13.77
C THR A 198 -11.27 -16.62 -14.67
N PRO A 199 -10.74 -17.56 -15.49
CA PRO A 199 -9.64 -17.28 -16.42
C PRO A 199 -10.00 -16.18 -17.43
N GLY A 200 -9.08 -15.21 -17.63
CA GLY A 200 -9.31 -14.05 -18.50
C GLY A 200 -9.81 -12.81 -17.78
N SER A 201 -9.33 -12.57 -16.55
CA SER A 201 -9.76 -11.45 -15.69
C SER A 201 -9.80 -10.13 -16.43
N ASP A 202 -11.00 -9.55 -16.49
CA ASP A 202 -11.27 -8.20 -16.97
C ASP A 202 -10.47 -7.20 -16.12
N SER A 203 -9.53 -6.48 -16.75
CA SER A 203 -8.67 -5.50 -16.09
C SER A 203 -9.46 -4.39 -15.40
N ASP A 204 -10.68 -4.13 -15.88
CA ASP A 204 -11.49 -2.99 -15.44
C ASP A 204 -12.53 -3.42 -14.41
N ALA A 205 -12.58 -4.71 -14.04
CA ALA A 205 -13.57 -5.24 -13.11
C ALA A 205 -13.48 -4.58 -11.71
N GLY A 206 -12.27 -4.23 -11.27
CA GLY A 206 -12.06 -3.53 -10.00
C GLY A 206 -12.67 -2.13 -10.02
N ASP A 207 -12.36 -1.34 -11.04
CA ASP A 207 -12.89 0.02 -11.18
C ASP A 207 -14.40 0.02 -11.37
N ARG A 208 -14.94 -0.92 -12.15
CA ARG A 208 -16.39 -1.12 -12.31
C ARG A 208 -17.05 -1.41 -10.97
N TYR A 209 -16.52 -2.38 -10.22
CA TYR A 209 -16.99 -2.70 -8.87
C TYR A 209 -16.98 -1.46 -7.99
N PHE A 210 -15.86 -0.75 -7.92
CA PHE A 210 -15.70 0.36 -7.00
C PHE A 210 -16.66 1.49 -7.32
N ASN A 211 -16.76 1.87 -8.60
CA ASN A 211 -17.64 2.95 -9.03
C ASN A 211 -19.12 2.62 -8.75
N GLU A 212 -19.57 1.41 -9.05
CA GLU A 212 -20.94 0.97 -8.74
C GLU A 212 -21.19 0.90 -7.23
N TRP A 213 -20.24 0.35 -6.48
CA TRP A 213 -20.31 0.23 -5.02
C TRP A 213 -20.37 1.59 -4.34
N TYR A 214 -19.53 2.54 -4.76
CA TYR A 214 -19.46 3.89 -4.20
C TYR A 214 -20.77 4.65 -4.46
N GLN A 215 -21.30 4.59 -5.68
CA GLN A 215 -22.58 5.23 -6.03
C GLN A 215 -23.77 4.64 -5.26
N ALA A 216 -23.70 3.35 -4.89
CA ALA A 216 -24.73 2.72 -4.08
C ALA A 216 -24.71 3.17 -2.61
N GLN A 217 -23.61 3.75 -2.09
CA GLN A 217 -23.54 4.26 -0.72
C GLN A 217 -24.29 5.58 -0.52
N GLY A 218 -24.53 6.34 -1.61
CA GLY A 218 -25.21 7.64 -1.59
C GLY A 218 -26.72 7.59 -1.82
N LYS A 219 -27.30 6.39 -1.88
CA LYS A 219 -28.74 6.13 -2.02
C LYS A 219 -29.30 5.54 -0.73
#